data_AF-A0A1M6MFW1-F1
#
_entry.id   AF-A0A1M6MFW1-F1
#
_cell.length_a   1.000
_cell.length_b   1.000
_cell.length_c   1.000
_cell.angle_alpha   90.00
_cell.angle_beta   90.00
_cell.angle_gamma   90.00
#
_symmetry.space_group_name_H-M   'P 1'
#
loop_
_entity.id
_entity.type
_entity.pdbx_description
1 polymer ?
#
loop_
_entity_poly.entity_id
_entity_poly.type
_entity_poly.pdbx_seq_one_letter_code
_entity_poly.pdbx_strand_id
1 'polypeptide(L)'
;MGAKAVEVTLLDRQLAPDEVLHVSTAIYSHMTMMGAKGHPLAPFVSFGNIHRTLETANRSGYLDVYVLGERIIGVIMYDFGNLWWANGACLKEMIVFTVDPDFVGFGRIALERLEELAVEHDCVLIETAGALAEDKKLMENLYTKKGGYQVTYPTFVRIVS
;
A
#
# COMPACT_ATOMS: atom_id res chain seq x y z
N MET A 1 8.35 27.81 -24.76
CA MET A 1 7.93 26.42 -24.53
C MET A 1 7.62 26.29 -23.04
N GLY A 2 6.34 26.27 -22.66
CA GLY A 2 5.95 26.01 -21.28
C GLY A 2 6.22 24.53 -20.99
N ALA A 3 6.94 24.24 -19.90
CA ALA A 3 7.08 22.87 -19.43
C ALA A 3 5.67 22.32 -19.17
N LYS A 4 5.32 21.20 -19.80
CA LYS A 4 4.11 20.45 -19.41
C LYS A 4 4.29 20.10 -17.93
N ALA A 5 3.30 20.44 -17.10
CA ALA A 5 3.26 19.94 -15.74
C ALA A 5 3.33 18.41 -15.83
N VAL A 6 4.30 17.81 -15.14
CA VAL A 6 4.39 16.37 -15.03
C VAL A 6 3.27 15.97 -14.07
N GLU A 7 2.34 15.16 -14.55
CA GLU A 7 1.19 14.70 -13.77
C GLU A 7 1.48 13.32 -13.19
N VAL A 8 0.90 13.04 -12.03
CA VAL A 8 0.94 11.71 -11.42
C VAL A 8 -0.01 10.81 -12.19
N THR A 9 0.48 9.68 -12.66
CA THR A 9 -0.32 8.74 -13.47
C THR A 9 -0.15 7.31 -12.98
N LEU A 10 -1.19 6.50 -13.13
CA LEU A 10 -1.12 5.06 -12.95
C LEU A 10 -0.32 4.46 -14.12
N LEU A 11 0.65 3.62 -13.81
CA LEU A 11 1.45 2.89 -14.79
C LEU A 11 0.58 1.81 -15.43
N ASP A 12 0.44 1.87 -16.76
CA ASP A 12 -0.42 0.98 -17.56
C ASP A 12 0.26 -0.35 -17.95
N ARG A 13 1.34 -0.70 -17.25
CA ARG A 13 2.09 -1.92 -17.46
C ARG A 13 2.58 -2.49 -16.13
N GLN A 14 2.89 -3.78 -16.16
CA GLN A 14 3.61 -4.42 -15.08
C GLN A 14 5.01 -3.82 -14.92
N LEU A 15 5.51 -3.82 -13.69
CA LEU A 15 6.90 -3.48 -13.40
C LEU A 15 7.84 -4.50 -14.04
N ALA A 16 8.94 -4.01 -14.60
CA ALA A 16 10.09 -4.82 -14.98
C ALA A 16 10.79 -5.40 -13.74
N PRO A 17 11.57 -6.48 -13.88
CA PRO A 17 12.21 -7.14 -12.72
C PRO A 17 13.09 -6.21 -11.86
N ASP A 18 13.80 -5.27 -12.49
CA ASP A 18 14.62 -4.27 -11.83
C ASP A 18 13.79 -3.20 -11.10
N GLU A 19 12.63 -2.83 -11.65
CA GLU A 19 11.68 -1.93 -10.98
C GLU A 19 11.03 -2.61 -9.75
N VAL A 20 10.64 -3.88 -9.87
CA VAL A 20 10.16 -4.66 -8.70
C VAL A 20 11.25 -4.72 -7.64
N LEU A 21 12.50 -4.96 -8.02
CA LEU A 21 13.65 -4.98 -7.11
C LEU A 21 13.84 -3.61 -6.43
N HIS A 22 13.73 -2.52 -7.19
CA HIS A 22 13.82 -1.15 -6.67
C HIS A 22 12.74 -0.89 -5.59
N VAL A 23 11.48 -1.14 -5.90
CA VAL A 23 10.35 -0.96 -4.96
C VAL A 23 10.51 -1.86 -3.73
N SER A 24 10.90 -3.12 -3.92
CA SER A 24 11.15 -4.07 -2.83
C SER A 24 12.24 -3.57 -1.87
N THR A 25 13.31 -3.02 -2.44
CA THR A 25 14.44 -2.47 -1.69
C THR A 25 14.02 -1.22 -0.91
N ALA A 26 13.23 -0.34 -1.51
CA ALA A 26 12.71 0.85 -0.85
C ALA A 26 11.84 0.48 0.36
N ILE A 27 10.89 -0.44 0.20
CA ILE A 27 10.01 -0.91 1.29
C ILE A 27 10.84 -1.57 2.39
N TYR A 28 11.73 -2.50 2.05
CA TYR A 28 12.57 -3.19 3.04
C TYR A 28 13.46 -2.21 3.82
N SER A 29 14.06 -1.24 3.13
CA SER A 29 14.90 -0.23 3.77
C SER A 29 14.07 0.63 4.73
N HIS A 30 12.89 1.07 4.29
CA HIS A 30 11.99 1.86 5.15
C HIS A 30 11.53 1.07 6.39
N MET A 31 11.11 -0.19 6.21
CA MET A 31 10.66 -1.03 7.32
C MET A 31 11.78 -1.32 8.32
N THR A 32 13.02 -1.54 7.86
CA THR A 32 14.15 -1.83 8.77
C THR A 32 14.73 -0.59 9.44
N MET A 33 14.71 0.57 8.77
CA MET A 33 15.27 1.81 9.32
C MET A 33 14.30 2.59 10.20
N MET A 34 13.02 2.63 9.82
CA MET A 34 12.02 3.50 10.44
C MET A 34 10.80 2.72 10.95
N GLY A 35 10.09 2.04 10.06
CA GLY A 35 8.76 1.46 10.36
C GLY A 35 8.74 0.36 11.43
N ALA A 36 9.83 -0.41 11.59
CA ALA A 36 9.88 -1.49 12.57
C ALA A 36 10.85 -1.26 13.72
N LYS A 37 11.54 -0.11 13.80
CA LYS A 37 12.57 0.09 14.83
C LYS A 37 11.95 0.06 16.24
N GLY A 38 12.31 -0.96 17.03
CA GLY A 38 11.74 -1.19 18.37
C GLY A 38 10.35 -1.84 18.37
N HIS A 39 9.79 -2.19 17.22
CA HIS A 39 8.52 -2.90 17.12
C HIS A 39 8.71 -4.41 17.38
N PRO A 40 7.80 -5.10 18.11
CA PRO A 40 7.90 -6.54 18.34
C PRO A 40 7.96 -7.39 17.06
N LEU A 41 7.44 -6.87 15.94
CA LEU A 41 7.44 -7.55 14.65
C LEU A 41 8.68 -7.28 13.77
N ALA A 42 9.58 -6.41 14.21
CA ALA A 42 10.79 -6.06 13.44
C ALA A 42 11.65 -7.27 13.03
N PRO A 43 11.87 -8.27 13.89
CA PRO A 43 12.67 -9.44 13.53
C PRO A 43 12.08 -10.28 12.39
N PHE A 44 10.80 -10.09 12.05
CA PHE A 44 10.11 -10.85 11.00
C PHE A 44 10.08 -10.13 9.64
N VAL A 45 10.62 -8.92 9.54
CA VAL A 45 10.73 -8.20 8.27
C VAL A 45 11.73 -8.93 7.38
N SER A 46 11.29 -9.38 6.20
CA SER A 46 12.10 -10.19 5.28
C SER A 46 12.05 -9.63 3.87
N PHE A 47 13.21 -9.24 3.35
CA PHE A 47 13.35 -8.79 1.96
C PHE A 47 12.85 -9.84 0.96
N GLY A 48 13.20 -11.11 1.15
CA GLY A 48 12.79 -12.19 0.24
C GLY A 48 11.28 -12.37 0.17
N ASN A 49 10.58 -12.19 1.30
CA ASN A 49 9.11 -12.25 1.31
C ASN A 49 8.50 -10.99 0.68
N ILE A 50 9.00 -9.80 1.01
CA ILE A 50 8.54 -8.53 0.39
C ILE A 50 8.67 -8.63 -1.13
N HIS A 51 9.85 -9.01 -1.63
CA HIS A 51 10.11 -9.10 -3.05
C HIS A 51 9.21 -10.11 -3.75
N ARG A 52 9.07 -11.33 -3.22
CA ARG A 52 8.20 -12.36 -3.80
C ARG A 52 6.72 -11.96 -3.81
N THR A 53 6.27 -11.30 -2.74
CA THR A 53 4.88 -10.83 -2.64
C THR A 53 4.61 -9.75 -3.67
N LEU A 54 5.49 -8.76 -3.81
CA LEU A 54 5.36 -7.71 -4.83
C LEU A 54 5.41 -8.28 -6.25
N GLU A 55 6.32 -9.21 -6.52
CA GLU A 55 6.42 -9.86 -7.82
C GLU A 55 5.12 -10.62 -8.15
N THR A 56 4.53 -11.30 -7.17
CA THR A 56 3.25 -12.01 -7.34
C THR A 56 2.11 -11.04 -7.58
N ALA A 57 2.00 -9.97 -6.78
CA ALA A 57 0.96 -8.95 -6.95
C ALA A 57 1.07 -8.24 -8.30
N ASN A 58 2.28 -7.88 -8.73
CA ASN A 58 2.56 -7.29 -10.04
C ASN A 58 2.08 -8.20 -11.18
N ARG A 59 2.39 -9.50 -11.13
CA ARG A 59 1.96 -10.46 -12.17
C ARG A 59 0.45 -10.70 -12.17
N SER A 60 -0.18 -10.65 -11.00
CA SER A 60 -1.61 -10.92 -10.83
C SER A 60 -2.51 -9.69 -11.07
N GLY A 61 -1.94 -8.50 -11.28
CA GLY A 61 -2.71 -7.26 -11.45
C GLY A 61 -3.27 -6.70 -10.14
N TYR A 62 -2.63 -7.02 -9.01
CA TYR A 62 -3.01 -6.57 -7.67
C TYR A 62 -2.00 -5.56 -7.08
N LEU A 63 -1.26 -4.88 -7.97
CA LEU A 63 -0.28 -3.87 -7.62
C LEU A 63 -0.45 -2.69 -8.58
N ASP A 64 -1.06 -1.62 -8.08
CA ASP A 64 -1.11 -0.34 -8.78
C ASP A 64 0.18 0.43 -8.50
N VAL A 65 0.81 0.91 -9.57
CA VAL A 65 2.07 1.65 -9.48
C VAL A 65 1.88 3.03 -10.06
N TYR A 66 2.23 4.06 -9.29
CA TYR A 66 2.11 5.43 -9.72
C TYR A 66 3.46 6.00 -10.10
N VAL A 67 3.47 6.79 -11.18
CA VAL A 67 4.66 7.46 -11.70
C VAL A 67 4.44 8.95 -11.87
N LEU A 68 5.53 9.71 -11.72
CA LEU A 68 5.61 11.14 -12.05
C LEU A 68 6.70 11.29 -13.12
N GLY A 69 6.29 11.23 -14.39
CA GLY A 69 7.20 11.05 -15.52
C GLY A 69 7.72 9.62 -15.52
N GLU A 70 9.05 9.45 -15.44
CA GLU A 70 9.70 8.13 -15.39
C GLU A 70 9.97 7.65 -13.95
N ARG A 71 9.67 8.47 -12.94
CA ARG A 71 9.94 8.13 -11.54
C ARG A 71 8.75 7.42 -10.92
N ILE A 72 9.00 6.25 -10.33
CA ILE A 72 8.01 5.56 -9.49
C ILE A 72 7.85 6.33 -8.19
N ILE A 73 6.66 6.85 -7.94
CA ILE A 73 6.38 7.65 -6.74
C ILE A 73 5.79 6.83 -5.60
N GLY A 74 5.07 5.75 -5.90
CA GLY A 74 4.36 4.99 -4.90
C GLY A 74 3.63 3.80 -5.47
N VAL A 75 3.25 2.89 -4.58
CA VAL A 75 2.54 1.66 -4.91
C VAL A 75 1.38 1.41 -3.97
N ILE A 76 0.34 0.80 -4.52
CA ILE A 76 -0.82 0.30 -3.78
C ILE A 76 -0.94 -1.19 -4.08
N MET A 77 -0.83 -2.04 -3.07
CA MET A 77 -1.08 -3.47 -3.20
C MET A 77 -2.37 -3.79 -2.48
N TYR A 78 -3.22 -4.57 -3.12
CA TYR A 78 -4.54 -4.89 -2.62
C TYR A 78 -4.91 -6.34 -2.93
N ASP A 79 -6.03 -6.78 -2.41
CA ASP A 79 -6.64 -8.07 -2.72
C ASP A 79 -8.17 -7.95 -2.62
N PHE A 80 -8.89 -8.83 -3.30
CA PHE A 80 -10.34 -8.92 -3.19
C PHE A 80 -10.73 -10.24 -2.54
N GLY A 81 -11.59 -10.17 -1.53
CA GLY A 81 -12.07 -11.37 -0.87
C GLY A 81 -13.44 -11.20 -0.24
N ASN A 82 -14.09 -12.31 0.07
CA ASN A 82 -15.34 -12.28 0.83
C ASN A 82 -15.02 -12.42 2.32
N LEU A 83 -15.65 -11.58 3.14
CA LEU A 83 -15.67 -11.83 4.57
C LEU A 83 -16.73 -12.89 4.86
N TRP A 84 -16.40 -13.88 5.69
CA TRP A 84 -17.28 -15.01 5.99
C TRP A 84 -18.64 -14.61 6.61
N TRP A 85 -18.73 -13.39 7.15
CA TRP A 85 -19.93 -12.81 7.77
C TRP A 85 -20.60 -11.72 6.93
N ALA A 86 -20.02 -11.30 5.81
CA ALA A 86 -20.56 -10.23 4.97
C ALA A 86 -21.20 -10.80 3.71
N ASN A 87 -22.31 -10.18 3.28
CA ASN A 87 -22.89 -10.44 1.97
C ASN A 87 -22.34 -9.40 0.97
N GLY A 88 -21.16 -9.67 0.42
CA GLY A 88 -20.49 -8.82 -0.57
C GLY A 88 -18.96 -8.96 -0.54
N ALA A 89 -18.32 -8.46 -1.60
CA ALA A 89 -16.87 -8.44 -1.70
C ALA A 89 -16.27 -7.35 -0.78
N CYS A 90 -15.08 -7.62 -0.28
CA CYS A 90 -14.24 -6.71 0.49
C CYS A 90 -12.94 -6.46 -0.30
N LEU A 91 -12.62 -5.19 -0.51
CA LEU A 91 -11.31 -4.76 -0.94
C LEU A 91 -10.38 -4.71 0.28
N LYS A 92 -9.26 -5.42 0.25
CA LYS A 92 -8.27 -5.43 1.32
C LYS A 92 -7.04 -4.67 0.86
N GLU A 93 -6.75 -3.55 1.51
CA GLU A 93 -5.48 -2.87 1.37
C GLU A 93 -4.39 -3.68 2.07
N MET A 94 -3.37 -4.08 1.30
CA MET A 94 -2.21 -4.81 1.80
C MET A 94 -1.00 -3.90 2.00
N ILE A 95 -0.81 -2.90 1.13
CA ILE A 95 0.20 -1.86 1.31
C ILE A 95 -0.22 -0.57 0.60
N VAL A 96 0.06 0.56 1.25
CA VAL A 96 0.20 1.87 0.62
C VAL A 96 1.59 2.38 0.98
N PHE A 97 2.43 2.58 -0.03
CA PHE A 97 3.81 2.97 0.18
C PHE A 97 4.29 4.03 -0.81
N THR A 98 4.83 5.12 -0.29
CA THR A 98 5.53 6.13 -1.10
C THR A 98 6.96 5.65 -1.35
N VAL A 99 7.31 5.42 -2.62
CA VAL A 99 8.64 4.97 -3.06
C VAL A 99 9.60 6.15 -3.19
N ASP A 100 9.11 7.27 -3.74
CA ASP A 100 9.91 8.50 -3.89
C ASP A 100 9.85 9.33 -2.59
N PRO A 101 10.96 9.49 -1.85
CA PRO A 101 10.97 10.19 -0.56
C PRO A 101 10.64 11.69 -0.68
N ASP A 102 10.80 12.28 -1.86
CA ASP A 102 10.49 13.68 -2.10
C ASP A 102 9.02 13.91 -2.48
N PHE A 103 8.25 12.82 -2.71
CA PHE A 103 6.85 12.91 -3.06
C PHE A 103 5.96 12.94 -1.81
N VAL A 104 5.14 13.99 -1.69
CA VAL A 104 4.22 14.19 -0.57
C VAL A 104 2.78 14.02 -1.03
N GLY A 105 1.96 13.38 -0.19
CA GLY A 105 0.52 13.28 -0.41
C GLY A 105 0.05 12.02 -1.13
N PHE A 106 0.94 11.04 -1.37
CA PHE A 106 0.59 9.77 -2.01
C PHE A 106 -0.56 9.04 -1.30
N GLY A 107 -0.64 9.14 0.03
CA GLY A 107 -1.75 8.54 0.77
C GLY A 107 -3.14 9.01 0.31
N ARG A 108 -3.30 10.25 -0.19
CA ARG A 108 -4.61 10.72 -0.72
C ARG A 108 -4.93 10.10 -2.08
N ILE A 109 -3.93 10.04 -2.96
CA ILE A 109 -4.04 9.33 -4.24
C ILE A 109 -4.44 7.87 -3.98
N ALA A 110 -3.84 7.25 -2.96
CA ALA A 110 -4.17 5.89 -2.59
C ALA A 110 -5.61 5.72 -2.08
N LEU A 111 -6.11 6.65 -1.25
CA LEU A 111 -7.50 6.60 -0.79
C LEU A 111 -8.50 6.72 -1.95
N GLU A 112 -8.26 7.66 -2.87
CA GLU A 112 -9.09 7.85 -4.06
C GLU A 112 -9.10 6.58 -4.92
N ARG A 113 -7.92 5.98 -5.16
CA ARG A 113 -7.85 4.74 -5.95
C ARG A 113 -8.51 3.55 -5.27
N LEU A 114 -8.37 3.39 -3.95
CA LEU A 114 -9.03 2.31 -3.22
C LEU A 114 -10.56 2.46 -3.29
N GLU A 115 -11.09 3.67 -3.24
CA GLU A 115 -12.51 3.93 -3.44
C GLU A 115 -12.97 3.59 -4.86
N GLU A 116 -12.21 3.98 -5.88
CA GLU A 116 -12.47 3.60 -7.28
C GLU A 116 -12.48 2.08 -7.44
N LEU A 117 -11.45 1.37 -6.96
CA LEU A 117 -11.36 -0.09 -7.02
C LEU A 117 -12.54 -0.76 -6.31
N ALA A 118 -12.95 -0.24 -5.15
CA ALA A 118 -14.09 -0.78 -4.43
C ALA A 118 -15.40 -0.63 -5.23
N VAL A 119 -15.60 0.52 -5.89
CA VAL A 119 -16.77 0.76 -6.74
C VAL A 119 -16.72 -0.08 -8.02
N GLU A 120 -15.58 -0.15 -8.70
CA GLU A 120 -15.36 -0.93 -9.92
C GLU A 120 -15.65 -2.42 -9.73
N HIS A 121 -15.42 -2.93 -8.51
CA HIS A 121 -15.57 -4.34 -8.16
C HIS A 121 -16.75 -4.66 -7.24
N ASP A 122 -17.73 -3.74 -7.13
CA ASP A 122 -18.94 -3.91 -6.31
C ASP A 122 -18.64 -4.33 -4.85
N CYS A 123 -17.55 -3.82 -4.29
CA CYS A 123 -17.17 -4.09 -2.90
C CYS A 123 -18.09 -3.33 -1.94
N VAL A 124 -18.52 -4.03 -0.89
CA VAL A 124 -19.38 -3.43 0.16
C VAL A 124 -18.57 -2.74 1.25
N LEU A 125 -17.25 -2.97 1.30
CA LEU A 125 -16.34 -2.35 2.25
C LEU A 125 -14.87 -2.42 1.79
N ILE A 126 -14.06 -1.55 2.39
CA ILE A 126 -12.59 -1.55 2.27
C ILE A 126 -12.01 -1.83 3.66
N GLU A 127 -11.10 -2.80 3.75
CA GLU A 127 -10.36 -3.15 4.96
C GLU A 127 -8.90 -2.68 4.81
N THR A 128 -8.37 -2.02 5.84
CA THR A 128 -6.98 -1.56 5.89
C THR A 128 -6.43 -1.75 7.30
N ALA A 129 -5.12 -1.98 7.41
CA ALA A 129 -4.43 -2.13 8.68
C ALA A 129 -2.97 -1.69 8.57
N GLY A 130 -2.48 -0.94 9.57
CA GLY A 130 -1.07 -0.59 9.67
C GLY A 130 -0.35 -1.35 10.77
N ALA A 131 0.23 -2.50 10.43
CA ALA A 131 0.99 -3.31 11.39
C ALA A 131 2.31 -2.66 11.82
N LEU A 132 2.93 -1.86 10.94
CA LEU A 132 4.27 -1.29 11.10
C LEU A 132 4.32 0.20 10.71
N ALA A 133 3.23 0.93 10.93
CA ALA A 133 3.19 2.35 10.67
C ALA A 133 4.15 3.10 11.60
N GLU A 134 5.09 3.85 11.02
CA GLU A 134 6.06 4.69 11.76
C GLU A 134 5.33 5.74 12.61
N ASP A 135 4.41 6.48 12.00
CA ASP A 135 3.55 7.44 12.67
C ASP A 135 2.10 6.97 12.65
N LYS A 136 1.70 6.30 13.74
CA LYS A 136 0.32 5.83 13.94
C LYS A 136 -0.69 6.97 13.84
N LYS A 137 -0.36 8.17 14.31
CA LYS A 137 -1.28 9.31 14.29
C LYS A 137 -1.43 9.85 12.87
N LEU A 138 -0.35 9.88 12.08
CA LEU A 138 -0.42 10.25 10.68
C LEU A 138 -1.32 9.27 9.91
N MET A 139 -1.10 7.97 10.09
CA MET A 139 -1.91 6.91 9.50
C MET A 139 -3.38 7.03 9.92
N GLU A 140 -3.66 7.14 11.22
CA GLU A 140 -5.03 7.34 11.73
C GLU A 140 -5.69 8.57 11.12
N ASN A 141 -4.98 9.70 11.01
CA ASN A 141 -5.51 10.91 10.38
C ASN A 141 -5.79 10.73 8.89
N LEU A 142 -4.95 9.99 8.17
CA LEU A 142 -5.17 9.67 6.76
C LEU A 142 -6.49 8.90 6.60
N TYR A 143 -6.62 7.75 7.24
CA TYR A 143 -7.80 6.89 7.04
C TYR A 143 -9.07 7.49 7.66
N THR A 144 -9.03 8.00 8.89
CA THR A 144 -10.25 8.47 9.56
C THR A 144 -10.68 9.85 9.07
N LYS A 145 -9.77 10.84 9.05
CA LYS A 145 -10.14 12.24 8.73
C LYS A 145 -10.17 12.53 7.24
N LYS A 146 -9.39 11.80 6.43
CA LYS A 146 -9.35 12.01 4.97
C LYS A 146 -10.11 10.93 4.21
N GLY A 147 -10.02 9.67 4.63
CA GLY A 147 -10.70 8.57 3.96
C GLY A 147 -12.10 8.23 4.50
N GLY A 148 -12.54 8.82 5.62
CA GLY A 148 -13.84 8.48 6.22
C GLY A 148 -13.93 7.09 6.85
N TYR A 149 -12.81 6.39 7.04
CA TYR A 149 -12.75 5.05 7.61
C TYR A 149 -13.11 5.09 9.10
N GLN A 150 -13.68 3.99 9.59
CA GLN A 150 -14.01 3.80 11.00
C GLN A 150 -13.18 2.68 11.62
N VAL A 151 -12.63 2.92 12.81
CA VAL A 151 -11.98 1.88 13.60
C VAL A 151 -13.07 0.96 14.16
N THR A 152 -13.22 -0.22 13.56
CA THR A 152 -14.34 -1.12 13.86
C THR A 152 -13.96 -2.29 14.77
N TYR A 153 -12.80 -2.92 14.52
CA TYR A 153 -12.34 -4.06 15.34
C TYR A 153 -10.81 -4.06 15.50
N PRO A 154 -10.29 -4.36 16.70
CA PRO A 154 -8.86 -4.49 16.93
C PRO A 154 -8.33 -5.81 16.35
N THR A 155 -7.07 -5.79 15.90
CA THR A 155 -6.31 -7.01 15.59
C THR A 155 -5.45 -7.40 16.78
N PHE A 156 -5.45 -8.68 17.15
CA PHE A 156 -4.57 -9.24 18.18
C PHE A 156 -3.46 -10.06 17.54
N VAL A 157 -2.22 -9.83 17.97
CA VAL A 157 -1.04 -10.56 17.47
C VAL A 157 -0.31 -11.18 18.66
N ARG A 158 -0.01 -12.48 18.57
CA ARG A 158 0.84 -13.21 19.52
C ARG A 158 2.06 -13.77 18.78
N ILE A 159 3.25 -13.46 19.28
CA ILE A 159 4.49 -14.09 18.82
C ILE A 159 4.58 -15.48 19.46
N VAL A 160 4.78 -16.51 18.64
CA VAL A 160 4.81 -17.94 19.06
C VAL A 160 6.19 -18.59 18.94
N SER A 161 7.17 -17.85 18.42
CA SER A 161 8.55 -18.28 18.23
C SER A 161 9.44 -17.92 19.42
#